data_AF-A0AAN0M7I4-F1
#
_entry.id   AF-A0AAN0M7I4-F1
#
_cell.length_a   1.000
_cell.length_b   1.000
_cell.length_c   1.000
_cell.angle_alpha   90.00
_cell.angle_beta   90.00
_cell.angle_gamma   90.00
#
_symmetry.space_group_name_H-M   'P 1'
#
loop_
_entity.id
_entity.type
_entity.pdbx_description
1 polymer ?
#
loop_
_entity_poly.entity_id
_entity_poly.type
_entity_poly.pdbx_seq_one_letter_code
_entity_poly.pdbx_strand_id
1 'polypeptide(L)'
;MPNDLAALVGSRICHDLISPIGAIGNGVELLALTNGDSSAEMALISESVNNANARIRFFRLAFGAADADQSVSRAEIQSILAAMATGGRLNYNWTIPTDAPRPLVRARFCCCNVWKPRCHWAGMSTSAQTVTIGCCARKGRV
;
A
#
# COMPACT_ATOMS: atom_id res chain seq x y z
N MET A 1 -23.72 1.40 -16.54
CA MET A 1 -23.92 2.13 -15.28
C MET A 1 -22.57 2.39 -14.62
N PRO A 2 -22.00 3.59 -14.72
CA PRO A 2 -20.70 3.94 -14.11
C PRO A 2 -20.67 3.82 -12.58
N ASN A 3 -21.83 3.87 -11.92
CA ASN A 3 -21.94 3.82 -10.46
C ASN A 3 -21.44 2.52 -9.81
N ASP A 4 -21.47 1.40 -10.51
CA ASP A 4 -21.08 0.11 -9.92
C ASP A 4 -19.56 0.04 -9.68
N LEU A 5 -18.76 0.59 -10.61
CA LEU A 5 -17.31 0.63 -10.45
C LEU A 5 -16.88 1.52 -9.27
N ALA A 6 -17.50 2.69 -9.12
CA ALA A 6 -17.22 3.58 -7.99
C ALA A 6 -17.59 2.92 -6.65
N ALA A 7 -18.72 2.21 -6.60
CA ALA A 7 -19.14 1.45 -5.42
C ALA A 7 -18.17 0.30 -5.09
N LEU A 8 -17.72 -0.46 -6.10
CA LEU A 8 -16.74 -1.55 -5.92
C LEU A 8 -15.37 -1.02 -5.44
N VAL A 9 -14.88 0.09 -6.00
CA VAL A 9 -13.64 0.73 -5.56
C VAL A 9 -13.79 1.24 -4.13
N GLY A 10 -14.90 1.91 -3.81
CA GLY A 10 -15.20 2.37 -2.45
C GLY A 10 -15.23 1.22 -1.43
N SER A 11 -15.94 0.14 -1.74
CA SER A 11 -15.98 -1.07 -0.91
C SER A 11 -14.59 -1.64 -0.66
N ARG A 12 -13.73 -1.71 -1.70
CA ARG A 12 -12.37 -2.21 -1.54
C ARG A 12 -11.49 -1.28 -0.68
N ILE A 13 -11.60 0.03 -0.85
CA ILE A 13 -10.87 1.00 -0.01
C ILE A 13 -11.28 0.85 1.45
N CYS A 14 -12.59 0.78 1.73
CA CYS A 14 -13.11 0.59 3.08
C CYS A 14 -12.61 -0.74 3.69
N HIS A 15 -12.69 -1.83 2.93
CA HIS A 15 -12.20 -3.14 3.36
C HIS A 15 -10.70 -3.12 3.71
N ASP A 16 -9.87 -2.45 2.92
CA ASP A 16 -8.42 -2.45 3.17
C ASP A 16 -8.02 -1.53 4.34
N LEU A 17 -8.84 -0.52 4.67
CA LEU A 17 -8.62 0.43 5.77
C LEU A 17 -9.27 0.02 7.09
N ILE A 18 -10.29 -0.84 7.09
CA ILE A 18 -11.02 -1.20 8.32
C ILE A 18 -10.11 -1.87 9.35
N SER A 19 -9.17 -2.71 8.91
CA SER A 19 -8.24 -3.42 9.78
C SER A 19 -7.27 -2.49 10.53
N PRO A 20 -6.48 -1.61 9.88
CA PRO A 20 -5.60 -0.72 10.61
C PRO A 20 -6.38 0.32 11.44
N ILE A 21 -7.56 0.77 11.00
CA ILE A 21 -8.38 1.69 11.81
C ILE A 21 -8.90 0.99 13.07
N GLY A 22 -9.38 -0.26 12.97
CA GLY A 22 -9.80 -1.04 14.13
C GLY A 22 -8.67 -1.28 15.12
N ALA A 23 -7.46 -1.56 14.63
CA ALA A 23 -6.28 -1.73 15.49
C ALA A 23 -5.90 -0.45 16.25
N ILE A 24 -6.08 0.74 15.65
CA ILE A 24 -5.92 2.03 16.34
C ILE A 24 -6.94 2.15 17.48
N GLY A 25 -8.22 1.87 17.19
CA GLY A 25 -9.30 1.92 18.19
C GLY A 25 -9.01 1.00 19.38
N ASN A 26 -8.68 -0.26 19.09
CA ASN A 26 -8.31 -1.24 20.12
C ASN A 26 -7.11 -0.78 20.95
N GLY A 27 -6.08 -0.20 20.32
CA GLY A 27 -4.93 0.34 21.04
C GLY A 27 -5.29 1.49 21.98
N VAL A 28 -6.18 2.38 21.56
CA VAL A 28 -6.67 3.50 22.40
C VAL A 28 -7.52 2.99 23.56
N GLU A 29 -8.35 1.97 23.34
CA GLU A 29 -9.11 1.33 24.43
C GLU A 29 -8.18 0.68 25.45
N LEU A 30 -7.13 -0.02 25.00
CA LEU A 30 -6.12 -0.59 25.89
C LEU A 30 -5.39 0.48 26.69
N LEU A 31 -4.99 1.60 26.06
CA LEU A 31 -4.38 2.74 26.76
C LEU A 31 -5.25 3.27 27.91
N ALA A 32 -6.57 3.28 27.75
CA ALA A 32 -7.50 3.73 28.79
C ALA A 32 -7.61 2.76 29.97
N LEU A 33 -7.25 1.48 29.78
CA LEU A 33 -7.28 0.43 30.80
C LEU A 33 -5.90 0.20 31.45
N THR A 34 -4.82 0.68 30.83
CA THR A 34 -3.45 0.49 31.31
C THR A 34 -3.08 1.53 32.38
N ASN A 35 -2.91 1.06 33.60
CA ASN A 35 -2.35 1.86 34.69
C ASN A 35 -0.83 1.60 34.79
N GLY A 36 -0.02 2.34 34.02
CA GLY A 36 1.43 2.17 34.06
C GLY A 36 2.13 2.48 32.74
N ASP A 37 3.13 1.67 32.38
CA ASP A 37 3.86 1.79 31.11
C ASP A 37 2.95 1.44 29.94
N SER A 38 2.72 2.44 29.09
CA SER A 38 1.86 2.38 27.91
C SER A 38 2.63 2.36 26.59
N SER A 39 3.94 2.10 26.65
CA SER A 39 4.82 2.13 25.48
C SER A 39 4.44 1.11 24.41
N ALA A 40 3.94 -0.06 24.81
CA ALA A 40 3.54 -1.12 23.89
C ALA A 40 2.26 -0.77 23.11
N GLU A 41 1.24 -0.25 23.79
CA GLU A 41 -0.01 0.21 23.19
C GLU A 41 0.24 1.41 22.27
N MET A 42 1.09 2.35 22.70
CA MET A 42 1.48 3.48 21.85
C MET A 42 2.24 3.05 20.59
N ALA A 43 3.10 2.03 20.70
CA ALA A 43 3.77 1.44 19.54
C ALA A 43 2.78 0.77 18.58
N LEU A 44 1.80 0.01 19.10
CA LEU A 44 0.74 -0.61 18.30
C LEU A 44 -0.12 0.43 17.56
N ILE A 45 -0.50 1.52 18.24
CA ILE A 45 -1.23 2.63 17.63
C ILE A 45 -0.39 3.26 16.53
N SER A 46 0.88 3.57 16.81
CA SER A 46 1.76 4.20 15.83
C SER A 46 1.98 3.31 14.60
N GLU A 47 2.15 2.00 14.78
CA GLU A 47 2.27 1.06 13.66
C GLU A 47 0.99 1.03 12.82
N SER A 48 -0.17 1.00 13.48
CA SER A 48 -1.48 0.96 12.81
C SER A 48 -1.78 2.25 12.05
N VAL A 49 -1.43 3.42 12.60
CA VAL A 49 -1.49 4.72 11.91
C VAL A 49 -0.60 4.74 10.68
N ASN A 50 0.64 4.27 10.80
CA ASN A 50 1.58 4.21 9.67
C ASN A 50 1.04 3.28 8.56
N ASN A 51 0.46 2.15 8.94
CA ASN A 51 -0.14 1.18 8.04
C ASN A 51 -1.37 1.74 7.29
N ALA A 52 -2.25 2.48 7.98
CA ALA A 52 -3.37 3.21 7.37
C ALA A 52 -2.89 4.30 6.41
N ASN A 53 -1.92 5.13 6.83
CA ASN A 53 -1.36 6.20 6.01
C ASN A 53 -0.71 5.66 4.72
N ALA A 54 0.02 4.54 4.80
CA ALA A 54 0.61 3.88 3.64
C ALA A 54 -0.47 3.50 2.60
N ARG A 55 -1.59 2.93 3.06
CA ARG A 55 -2.72 2.55 2.20
C ARG A 55 -3.39 3.77 1.56
N ILE A 56 -3.64 4.83 2.32
CA ILE A 56 -4.22 6.07 1.80
C ILE A 56 -3.34 6.66 0.70
N ARG A 57 -2.03 6.77 0.94
CA ARG A 57 -1.07 7.27 -0.06
C ARG A 57 -1.04 6.38 -1.30
N PHE A 58 -1.08 5.05 -1.11
CA PHE A 58 -1.16 4.10 -2.20
C PHE A 58 -2.45 4.27 -3.03
N PHE A 59 -3.62 4.36 -2.40
CA PHE A 59 -4.90 4.54 -3.10
C PHE A 59 -4.99 5.89 -3.80
N ARG A 60 -4.43 6.96 -3.21
CA ARG A 60 -4.29 8.26 -3.88
C ARG A 60 -3.51 8.11 -5.18
N LEU A 61 -2.43 7.33 -5.18
CA LEU A 61 -1.66 7.10 -6.39
C LEU A 61 -2.36 6.18 -7.40
N ALA A 62 -3.09 5.16 -6.93
CA ALA A 62 -3.76 4.16 -7.76
C ALA A 62 -5.07 4.64 -8.39
N PHE A 63 -5.93 5.30 -7.61
CA PHE A 63 -7.30 5.64 -8.02
C PHE A 63 -7.53 7.14 -8.19
N GLY A 64 -6.59 7.98 -7.76
CA GLY A 64 -6.69 9.42 -7.92
C GLY A 64 -6.57 9.89 -9.37
N ALA A 65 -6.94 11.15 -9.60
CA ALA A 65 -6.70 11.83 -10.87
C ALA A 65 -5.22 11.76 -11.25
N ALA A 66 -4.97 11.60 -12.54
CA ALA A 66 -3.64 11.50 -13.11
C ALA A 66 -3.60 12.32 -14.40
N ASP A 67 -3.14 13.56 -14.27
CA ASP A 67 -2.95 14.46 -15.39
C ASP A 67 -1.64 14.10 -16.11
N ALA A 68 -1.61 14.30 -17.45
CA ALA A 68 -0.46 13.91 -18.26
C ALA A 68 0.82 14.68 -17.92
N ASP A 69 0.67 15.94 -17.46
CA ASP A 69 1.78 16.83 -17.13
C ASP A 69 2.32 16.63 -15.71
N GLN A 70 1.67 15.78 -14.90
CA GLN A 70 2.13 15.49 -13.55
C GLN A 70 3.19 14.38 -13.55
N SER A 71 4.27 14.59 -12.81
CA SER A 71 5.28 13.58 -12.48
C SER A 71 5.25 13.25 -10.99
N VAL A 72 5.54 11.99 -10.66
CA VAL A 72 5.72 11.55 -9.26
C VAL A 72 7.18 11.18 -9.07
N SER A 73 7.76 11.68 -7.98
CA SER A 73 9.15 11.40 -7.67
C SER A 73 9.37 9.91 -7.39
N ARG A 74 10.50 9.37 -7.85
CA ARG A 74 10.88 7.98 -7.53
C ARG A 74 10.93 7.73 -6.02
N ALA A 75 11.46 8.70 -5.27
CA ALA A 75 11.57 8.62 -3.82
C ALA A 75 10.19 8.49 -3.15
N GLU A 76 9.19 9.24 -3.60
CA GLU A 76 7.82 9.12 -3.10
C GLU A 76 7.26 7.71 -3.37
N ILE A 77 7.40 7.22 -4.60
CA ILE A 77 6.91 5.89 -4.99
C ILE A 77 7.55 4.80 -4.13
N GLN A 78 8.88 4.82 -3.99
CA GLN A 78 9.61 3.86 -3.17
C GLN A 78 9.21 3.94 -1.71
N SER A 79 9.02 5.15 -1.17
CA SER A 79 8.59 5.34 0.23
C SER A 79 7.22 4.71 0.49
N ILE A 80 6.27 4.88 -0.44
CA ILE A 80 4.92 4.32 -0.32
C ILE A 80 4.95 2.80 -0.43
N LEU A 81 5.68 2.28 -1.42
CA LEU A 81 5.82 0.84 -1.62
C LEU A 81 6.54 0.17 -0.43
N ALA A 82 7.57 0.79 0.13
CA ALA A 82 8.24 0.30 1.33
C ALA A 82 7.31 0.29 2.54
N ALA A 83 6.56 1.37 2.76
CA ALA A 83 5.59 1.45 3.85
C ALA A 83 4.45 0.42 3.70
N MET A 84 4.03 0.12 2.47
CA MET A 84 3.06 -0.94 2.17
C MET A 84 3.60 -2.36 2.39
N ALA A 85 4.92 -2.55 2.33
CA ALA A 85 5.59 -3.82 2.61
C ALA A 85 5.84 -4.06 4.11
N THR A 86 5.78 -3.01 4.94
CA THR A 86 5.91 -3.13 6.40
C THR A 86 4.75 -3.96 6.97
N GLY A 87 5.09 -4.96 7.80
CA GLY A 87 4.11 -5.91 8.35
C GLY A 87 3.49 -6.90 7.33
N GLY A 88 3.81 -6.75 6.03
CA GLY A 88 3.29 -7.60 4.96
C GLY A 88 4.25 -8.72 4.56
N ARG A 89 3.70 -9.79 3.97
CA ARG A 89 4.49 -10.85 3.32
C ARG A 89 5.04 -10.44 1.95
N LEU A 90 4.77 -9.22 1.48
CA LEU A 90 5.05 -8.78 0.12
C LEU A 90 6.15 -7.73 0.12
N ASN A 91 7.15 -7.90 -0.75
CA ASN A 91 8.15 -6.88 -1.06
C ASN A 91 7.92 -6.35 -2.47
N TYR A 92 7.99 -5.04 -2.64
CA TYR A 92 7.79 -4.36 -3.92
C TYR A 92 9.14 -3.91 -4.50
N ASN A 93 9.42 -4.27 -5.75
CA ASN A 93 10.61 -3.79 -6.46
C ASN A 93 10.22 -2.77 -7.54
N TRP A 94 10.57 -1.50 -7.36
CA TRP A 94 10.37 -0.45 -8.37
C TRP A 94 11.65 -0.26 -9.19
N THR A 95 11.60 -0.63 -10.47
CA THR A 95 12.79 -0.69 -11.35
C THR A 95 13.07 0.58 -12.15
N ILE A 96 12.16 1.56 -12.17
CA ILE A 96 12.41 2.82 -12.89
C ILE A 96 13.39 3.67 -12.08
N PRO A 97 14.53 4.09 -12.66
CA PRO A 97 15.54 4.85 -11.95
C PRO A 97 15.20 6.34 -11.81
N THR A 98 14.30 6.85 -12.64
CA THR A 98 13.87 8.26 -12.70
C THR A 98 12.46 8.47 -12.16
N ASP A 99 12.09 9.73 -12.05
CA ASP A 99 10.70 10.15 -11.86
C ASP A 99 9.84 9.64 -13.02
N ALA A 100 8.58 9.34 -12.69
CA ALA A 100 7.66 8.69 -13.59
C ALA A 100 6.40 9.54 -13.81
N PRO A 101 5.85 9.55 -15.04
CA PRO A 101 4.62 10.29 -15.31
C PRO A 101 3.47 9.68 -14.52
N ARG A 102 2.61 10.54 -14.00
CA ARG A 102 1.49 10.19 -13.11
C ARG A 102 0.55 9.13 -13.69
N PRO A 103 0.20 9.13 -15.01
CA PRO A 103 -0.62 8.07 -15.59
C PRO A 103 0.03 6.69 -15.54
N LEU A 104 1.35 6.60 -15.73
CA LEU A 104 2.10 5.34 -15.66
C LEU A 104 2.13 4.80 -14.23
N VAL A 105 2.37 5.68 -13.26
CA VAL A 105 2.32 5.32 -11.83
C VAL A 105 0.93 4.81 -11.45
N ARG A 106 -0.13 5.50 -11.89
CA ARG A 106 -1.52 5.10 -11.66
C ARG A 106 -1.80 3.69 -12.19
N ALA A 107 -1.48 3.45 -13.47
CA ALA A 107 -1.68 2.15 -14.10
C ALA A 107 -0.96 1.03 -13.33
N ARG A 108 0.31 1.26 -12.95
CA ARG A 108 1.11 0.24 -12.26
C ARG A 108 0.59 -0.04 -10.85
N PHE A 109 0.19 0.99 -10.10
CA PHE A 109 -0.39 0.83 -8.77
C PHE A 109 -1.75 0.10 -8.82
N CYS A 110 -2.59 0.39 -9.82
CA CYS A 110 -3.83 -0.37 -10.07
C CYS A 110 -3.54 -1.85 -10.31
N CYS A 111 -2.59 -2.19 -11.19
CA CYS A 111 -2.21 -3.58 -11.45
C CYS A 111 -1.74 -4.30 -10.17
N CYS A 112 -0.95 -3.62 -9.33
CA CYS A 112 -0.50 -4.19 -8.06
C CYS A 112 -1.62 -4.46 -7.06
N ASN A 113 -2.64 -3.60 -7.02
CA ASN A 113 -3.79 -3.80 -6.14
C ASN A 113 -4.59 -5.05 -6.53
N VAL A 114 -4.79 -5.26 -7.83
CA VAL A 114 -5.53 -6.41 -8.38
C VAL A 114 -4.80 -7.74 -8.11
N TRP A 115 -3.47 -7.75 -8.18
CA TRP A 115 -2.68 -9.00 -8.07
C TRP A 115 -2.39 -9.45 -6.64
N LYS A 116 -2.58 -8.59 -5.63
CA LYS A 116 -2.29 -8.88 -4.21
C LYS A 116 -2.83 -10.23 -3.67
N PRO A 117 -4.04 -10.70 -4.04
CA PRO A 117 -4.59 -11.97 -3.52
C PRO A 117 -4.03 -13.24 -4.18
N ARG A 118 -3.30 -13.14 -5.29
CA ARG A 118 -2.89 -14.30 -6.13
C ARG A 118 -1.38 -14.54 -6.18
N CYS A 119 -0.59 -13.84 -5.37
CA CYS A 119 0.87 -13.97 -5.35
C CYS A 119 1.35 -15.31 -4.72
N HIS A 120 1.19 -16.43 -5.42
CA HIS A 120 2.14 -17.55 -5.38
C HIS A 120 3.30 -17.19 -6.33
N TRP A 121 4.54 -17.41 -5.92
CA TRP A 121 5.75 -16.73 -6.42
C TRP A 121 6.13 -16.94 -7.91
N ALA A 122 6.99 -16.01 -8.40
CA ALA A 122 8.06 -16.16 -9.41
C ALA A 122 7.85 -15.55 -10.83
N GLY A 123 8.63 -14.49 -11.11
CA GLY A 123 9.14 -14.15 -12.45
C GLY A 123 8.22 -13.36 -13.39
N MET A 124 8.52 -12.08 -13.60
CA MET A 124 8.17 -11.40 -14.85
C MET A 124 9.41 -10.70 -15.40
N SER A 125 10.07 -11.36 -16.35
CA SER A 125 11.14 -10.79 -17.17
C SER A 125 10.59 -10.16 -18.46
N THR A 126 10.82 -8.85 -18.55
CA THR A 126 11.20 -8.01 -19.71
C THR A 126 10.60 -8.23 -21.11
N SER A 127 9.87 -7.21 -21.57
CA SER A 127 10.14 -6.56 -22.86
C SER A 127 10.35 -5.05 -22.60
N ALA A 128 11.17 -4.40 -23.44
CA ALA A 128 11.97 -3.18 -23.18
C ALA A 128 11.24 -1.87 -22.76
N GLN A 129 9.94 -1.88 -22.51
CA GLN A 129 9.18 -0.72 -21.98
C GLN A 129 8.22 -1.10 -20.85
N THR A 130 8.28 -2.34 -20.35
CA THR A 130 7.35 -2.86 -19.34
C THR A 130 7.99 -2.81 -17.96
N VAL A 131 7.58 -1.81 -17.17
CA VAL A 131 8.00 -1.62 -15.78
C VAL A 131 7.29 -2.64 -14.89
N THR A 132 8.05 -3.48 -14.18
CA THR A 132 7.50 -4.49 -13.27
C THR A 132 7.71 -4.07 -11.82
N ILE A 133 6.65 -3.66 -11.12
CA ILE A 133 6.56 -3.86 -9.67
C ILE A 133 6.53 -5.37 -9.43
N GLY A 134 7.69 -5.94 -9.09
CA GLY A 134 7.79 -7.32 -8.65
C GLY A 134 7.30 -7.43 -7.21
N CYS A 135 6.43 -8.40 -6.94
CA CYS A 135 5.92 -8.69 -5.61
C CYS A 135 6.55 -10.00 -5.12
N CYS A 136 7.58 -9.93 -4.29
CA CYS A 136 8.24 -11.13 -3.75
C CYS A 136 7.61 -11.49 -2.41
N ALA A 137 7.09 -12.72 -2.28
CA ALA A 137 6.71 -13.26 -0.98
C ALA A 137 7.96 -13.38 -0.10
N ARG A 138 7.94 -12.79 1.10
CA ARG A 138 9.01 -12.89 2.09
C ARG A 138 9.03 -14.35 2.58
N LYS A 139 10.02 -15.14 2.15
CA LYS A 139 10.27 -16.47 2.76
C LYS A 139 10.53 -16.24 4.24
N GLY A 140 9.77 -16.93 5.10
CA GLY A 140 9.93 -16.85 6.55
C GLY A 140 11.39 -17.09 6.90
N ARG A 141 11.98 -16.17 7.66
CA ARG A 141 13.24 -16.42 8.36
C ARG A 141 12.85 -17.28 9.55
N VAL A 142 13.24 -18.56 9.51
CA VAL A 142 13.17 -19.49 10.64
C VAL A 142 13.88 -18.86 11.83
#